data_AF-A0A1Y4LUD0-F1
#
_entry.id   AF-A0A1Y4LUD0-F1
#
_cell.length_a   1.000
_cell.length_b   1.000
_cell.length_c   1.000
_cell.angle_alpha   90.00
_cell.angle_beta   90.00
_cell.angle_gamma   90.00
#
_symmetry.space_group_name_H-M   'P 1'
#
loop_
_entity.id
_entity.type
_entity.pdbx_description
1 polymer ?
#
loop_
_entity_poly.entity_id
_entity_poly.type
_entity_poly.pdbx_seq_one_letter_code
_entity_poly.pdbx_strand_id
1 'polypeptide(L)'
;MNRKRVRRISLIVVLILMLGTLWTALQGGPKSREHAAALFQQNRSAFDSAAAQAVERGSGQGISRPPGVQDVSFWDYEGAAVEFSMGGSGLGSSTTYWGIQYVPSGERLGFQGSRLEGWISDGDGWRWEESGGDNRCYIQELDERWYYYEMEF
;
A
#
# COMPACT_ATOMS: atom_id res chain seq x y z
N MET A 1 41.66 16.47 -14.66
CA MET A 1 40.18 16.47 -14.78
C MET A 1 39.61 17.74 -14.13
N ASN A 2 38.76 18.51 -14.83
CA ASN A 2 38.27 19.82 -14.35
C ASN A 2 37.35 19.67 -13.12
N ARG A 3 37.62 20.40 -12.02
CA ARG A 3 36.81 20.38 -10.77
C ARG A 3 35.30 20.60 -11.02
N LYS A 4 34.93 21.42 -12.02
CA LYS A 4 33.53 21.62 -12.42
C LYS A 4 32.90 20.37 -13.04
N ARG A 5 33.70 19.57 -13.76
CA ARG A 5 33.26 18.32 -14.41
C ARG A 5 33.06 17.21 -13.37
N VAL A 6 33.93 17.13 -12.35
CA VAL A 6 33.78 16.19 -11.22
C VAL A 6 32.51 16.48 -10.43
N ARG A 7 32.25 17.74 -10.05
CA ARG A 7 31.03 18.12 -9.31
C ARG A 7 29.73 17.82 -10.08
N ARG A 8 29.72 18.05 -11.40
CA ARG A 8 28.55 17.73 -12.25
C ARG A 8 28.30 16.22 -12.32
N ILE A 9 29.36 15.41 -12.44
CA ILE A 9 29.23 13.95 -12.44
C ILE A 9 28.70 13.47 -11.09
N SER A 10 29.23 13.98 -9.96
CA SER A 10 28.73 13.63 -8.63
C SER A 10 27.26 14.00 -8.43
N LEU A 11 26.81 15.17 -8.89
CA LEU A 11 25.40 15.59 -8.82
C LEU A 11 24.49 14.70 -9.65
N ILE A 12 24.91 14.31 -10.86
CA ILE A 12 24.14 13.40 -11.72
C ILE A 12 24.03 12.01 -11.08
N VAL A 13 25.13 11.49 -10.52
CA VAL A 13 25.11 10.19 -9.82
C VAL A 13 24.19 10.24 -8.59
N VAL A 14 24.24 11.31 -7.80
CA VAL A 14 23.32 11.49 -6.65
C VAL A 14 21.86 11.56 -7.12
N LEU A 15 21.58 12.27 -8.22
CA LEU A 15 20.23 12.36 -8.77
C LEU A 15 19.74 10.99 -9.27
N ILE A 16 20.58 10.22 -9.97
CA ILE A 16 20.26 8.87 -10.43
C ILE A 16 20.00 7.92 -9.25
N LEU A 17 20.81 8.01 -8.19
CA LEU A 17 20.60 7.22 -6.98
C LEU A 17 19.29 7.60 -6.28
N MET A 18 18.97 8.90 -6.18
CA MET A 18 17.69 9.36 -5.62
C MET A 18 16.50 8.88 -6.46
N LEU A 19 16.59 8.97 -7.78
CA LEU A 19 15.55 8.45 -8.68
C LEU A 19 15.42 6.93 -8.58
N GLY A 20 16.53 6.20 -8.44
CA GLY A 20 16.53 4.75 -8.22
C GLY A 20 15.89 4.36 -6.89
N THR A 21 16.18 5.09 -5.81
CA THR A 21 15.52 4.86 -4.52
C THR A 21 14.03 5.16 -4.56
N LEU A 22 13.62 6.21 -5.28
CA LEU A 22 12.22 6.55 -5.48
C LEU A 22 11.50 5.49 -6.32
N TRP A 23 12.17 4.94 -7.34
CA TRP A 23 11.66 3.84 -8.15
C TRP A 23 11.42 2.57 -7.33
N THR A 24 12.33 2.20 -6.43
CA THR A 24 12.13 1.03 -5.56
C THR A 24 10.97 1.20 -4.59
N ALA A 25 10.68 2.42 -4.13
CA ALA A 25 9.55 2.67 -3.22
C ALA A 25 8.19 2.57 -3.93
N LEU A 26 8.16 2.68 -5.27
CA LEU A 26 6.94 2.54 -6.07
C LEU A 26 6.55 1.07 -6.31
N GLN A 27 7.46 0.12 -6.10
CA GLN A 27 7.24 -1.30 -6.43
C GLN A 27 6.65 -2.15 -5.31
N GLY A 28 6.26 -1.55 -4.19
CA GLY A 28 5.93 -2.30 -2.98
C GLY A 28 7.16 -2.57 -2.11
N GLY A 29 7.03 -3.47 -1.15
CA GLY A 29 8.05 -3.92 -0.22
C GLY A 29 8.29 -2.97 0.97
N PRO A 30 9.36 -3.20 1.74
CA PRO A 30 9.59 -2.56 3.05
C PRO A 30 9.55 -1.02 3.02
N LYS A 31 10.09 -0.38 1.97
CA LYS A 31 10.07 1.08 1.86
C LYS A 31 8.68 1.64 1.63
N SER A 32 7.86 0.96 0.83
CA SER A 32 6.48 1.38 0.60
C SER A 32 5.66 1.24 1.89
N ARG A 33 5.90 0.19 2.69
CA ARG A 33 5.32 -0.02 4.02
C ARG A 33 5.66 1.11 4.98
N GLU A 34 6.94 1.41 5.14
CA GLU A 34 7.42 2.52 5.98
C GLU A 34 6.81 3.86 5.54
N HIS A 35 6.78 4.10 4.22
CA HIS A 35 6.21 5.32 3.66
C HIS A 35 4.70 5.44 3.89
N ALA A 36 3.94 4.38 3.64
CA ALA A 36 2.50 4.32 3.87
C ALA A 36 2.18 4.51 5.36
N ALA A 37 2.88 3.80 6.24
CA ALA A 37 2.73 3.93 7.69
C ALA A 37 3.03 5.37 8.16
N ALA A 38 4.09 6.00 7.64
CA ALA A 38 4.41 7.39 7.98
C ALA A 38 3.32 8.37 7.51
N LEU A 39 2.82 8.23 6.27
CA LEU A 39 1.75 9.07 5.74
C LEU A 39 0.44 8.88 6.48
N PHE A 40 0.11 7.64 6.85
CA PHE A 40 -1.05 7.31 7.68
C PHE A 40 -1.01 8.04 9.01
N GLN A 41 0.09 7.88 9.76
CA GLN A 41 0.22 8.48 11.08
C GLN A 41 0.21 10.01 11.02
N GLN A 42 0.85 10.61 10.02
CA GLN A 42 0.86 12.06 9.83
C GLN A 42 -0.52 12.64 9.44
N ASN A 43 -1.36 11.85 8.79
CA ASN A 43 -2.65 12.30 8.24
C ASN A 43 -3.84 11.50 8.79
N ARG A 44 -3.72 10.97 10.00
CA ARG A 44 -4.67 10.00 10.58
C ARG A 44 -6.13 10.46 10.50
N SER A 45 -6.40 11.71 10.84
CA SER A 45 -7.76 12.27 10.78
C SER A 45 -8.37 12.28 9.37
N ALA A 46 -7.55 12.47 8.33
CA ALA A 46 -8.02 12.41 6.95
C ALA A 46 -8.38 10.98 6.55
N PHE A 47 -7.57 9.99 6.96
CA PHE A 47 -7.88 8.57 6.77
C PHE A 47 -9.13 8.16 7.53
N ASP A 48 -9.26 8.47 8.81
CA ASP A 48 -10.44 8.15 9.62
C ASP A 48 -11.72 8.75 9.02
N SER A 49 -11.68 10.01 8.62
CA SER A 49 -12.83 10.70 8.00
C SER A 49 -13.20 10.08 6.65
N ALA A 50 -12.22 9.75 5.82
CA ALA A 50 -12.46 9.14 4.52
C ALA A 50 -13.02 7.72 4.66
N ALA A 51 -12.49 6.92 5.58
CA ALA A 51 -12.97 5.57 5.86
C ALA A 51 -14.41 5.59 6.40
N ALA A 52 -14.71 6.46 7.38
CA ALA A 52 -16.05 6.59 7.92
C ALA A 52 -17.08 6.97 6.84
N GLN A 53 -16.75 7.94 5.99
CA GLN A 53 -17.63 8.33 4.88
C GLN A 53 -17.78 7.23 3.83
N ALA A 54 -16.71 6.50 3.51
CA ALA A 54 -16.76 5.41 2.54
C ALA A 54 -17.64 4.25 3.05
N VAL A 55 -17.53 3.90 4.33
CA VAL A 55 -18.39 2.90 4.99
C VAL A 55 -19.85 3.37 5.04
N GLU A 56 -20.10 4.61 5.46
CA GLU A 56 -21.47 5.17 5.53
C GLU A 56 -22.15 5.17 4.16
N ARG A 57 -21.42 5.48 3.09
CA ARG A 57 -21.95 5.51 1.73
C ARG A 57 -21.96 4.14 1.05
N GLY A 58 -21.25 3.15 1.59
CA GLY A 58 -20.96 1.89 0.90
C GLY A 58 -20.23 2.09 -0.44
N SER A 59 -19.41 3.15 -0.55
CA SER A 59 -18.72 3.51 -1.78
C SER A 59 -17.55 4.44 -1.53
N GLY A 60 -16.44 4.22 -2.23
CA GLY A 60 -15.31 5.15 -2.27
C GLY A 60 -15.50 6.33 -3.22
N GLN A 61 -16.55 6.34 -4.05
CA GLN A 61 -16.75 7.38 -5.07
C GLN A 61 -17.06 8.73 -4.43
N GLY A 62 -16.33 9.76 -4.86
CA GLY A 62 -16.50 11.13 -4.36
C GLY A 62 -16.02 11.33 -2.91
N ILE A 63 -15.27 10.38 -2.35
CA ILE A 63 -14.55 10.55 -1.10
C ILE A 63 -13.28 11.36 -1.35
N SER A 64 -13.00 12.32 -0.46
CA SER A 64 -11.76 13.09 -0.52
C SER A 64 -10.57 12.18 -0.21
N ARG A 65 -9.58 12.16 -1.11
CA ARG A 65 -8.38 11.32 -0.98
C ARG A 65 -7.42 11.90 0.07
N PRO A 66 -7.02 11.13 1.10
CA PRO A 66 -5.93 11.51 1.98
C PRO A 66 -4.61 11.70 1.20
N PRO A 67 -3.62 12.44 1.73
CA PRO A 67 -2.33 12.62 1.07
C PRO A 67 -1.63 11.28 0.73
N GLY A 68 -1.13 11.18 -0.50
CA GLY A 68 -0.47 9.97 -1.01
C GLY A 68 -1.43 8.88 -1.50
N VAL A 69 -2.74 9.05 -1.37
CA VAL A 69 -3.75 8.12 -1.86
C VAL A 69 -4.14 8.47 -3.30
N GLN A 70 -4.02 7.49 -4.19
CA GLN A 70 -4.41 7.58 -5.60
C GLN A 70 -5.91 7.36 -5.78
N ASP A 71 -6.48 6.40 -5.05
CA ASP A 71 -7.90 6.05 -5.11
C ASP A 71 -8.45 5.55 -3.76
N VAL A 72 -9.75 5.75 -3.55
CA VAL A 72 -10.48 5.19 -2.41
C VAL A 72 -11.55 4.26 -2.96
N SER A 73 -11.52 3.00 -2.54
CA SER A 73 -12.47 1.97 -2.94
C SER A 73 -13.14 1.35 -1.70
N PHE A 74 -14.41 0.97 -1.84
CA PHE A 74 -15.13 0.22 -0.82
C PHE A 74 -15.46 -1.16 -1.38
N TRP A 75 -15.15 -2.19 -0.60
CA TRP A 75 -15.38 -3.59 -0.91
C TRP A 75 -16.26 -4.20 0.16
N ASP A 76 -17.21 -5.04 -0.25
CA ASP A 76 -18.13 -5.75 0.66
C ASP A 76 -18.54 -7.11 0.06
N TYR A 77 -17.58 -7.79 -0.60
CA TYR A 77 -17.87 -9.08 -1.23
C TYR A 77 -17.73 -10.24 -0.25
N GLU A 78 -16.57 -10.35 0.41
CA GLU A 78 -16.32 -11.37 1.44
C GLU A 78 -16.17 -10.78 2.85
N GLY A 79 -15.61 -9.57 2.92
CA GLY A 79 -15.58 -8.74 4.11
C GLY A 79 -15.54 -7.26 3.73
N ALA A 80 -16.16 -6.44 4.58
CA ALA A 80 -16.16 -4.99 4.39
C ALA A 80 -14.74 -4.43 4.58
N ALA A 81 -14.25 -3.70 3.57
CA ALA A 81 -12.97 -3.00 3.63
C ALA A 81 -13.03 -1.70 2.83
N VAL A 82 -12.41 -0.65 3.36
CA VAL A 82 -12.10 0.57 2.60
C VAL A 82 -10.63 0.53 2.24
N GLU A 83 -10.32 0.47 0.96
CA GLU A 83 -8.95 0.50 0.45
C GLU A 83 -8.56 1.89 -0.02
N PHE A 84 -7.39 2.33 0.42
CA PHE A 84 -6.69 3.54 0.03
C PHE A 84 -5.50 3.12 -0.82
N SER A 85 -5.70 3.04 -2.13
CA SER A 85 -4.64 2.65 -3.07
C SER A 85 -3.57 3.75 -3.11
N MET A 86 -2.31 3.40 -2.86
CA MET A 86 -1.19 4.35 -2.81
C MET A 86 -0.18 4.14 -3.92
N GLY A 87 -0.08 2.92 -4.44
CA GLY A 87 0.79 2.62 -5.56
C GLY A 87 0.55 1.26 -6.18
N GLY A 88 1.14 1.11 -7.35
CA GLY A 88 1.26 -0.17 -8.01
C GLY A 88 2.33 -0.11 -9.07
N SER A 89 2.90 -1.27 -9.40
CA SER A 89 3.95 -1.40 -10.39
C SER A 89 3.84 -2.72 -11.12
N GLY A 90 4.24 -2.75 -12.39
CA GLY A 90 4.19 -3.96 -13.20
C GLY A 90 3.28 -3.83 -14.42
N LEU A 91 3.20 -4.90 -15.21
CA LEU A 91 2.38 -4.99 -16.43
C LEU A 91 1.75 -6.37 -16.51
N GLY A 92 0.43 -6.45 -16.68
CA GLY A 92 -0.28 -7.73 -16.81
C GLY A 92 -0.25 -8.54 -15.51
N SER A 93 -0.05 -9.85 -15.62
CA SER A 93 0.05 -10.83 -14.53
C SER A 93 1.40 -10.79 -13.79
N SER A 94 1.95 -9.59 -13.62
CA SER A 94 3.20 -9.35 -12.90
C SER A 94 3.08 -7.97 -12.28
N THR A 95 1.98 -7.76 -11.55
CA THR A 95 1.59 -6.45 -11.03
C THR A 95 1.46 -6.51 -9.53
N THR A 96 2.11 -5.57 -8.87
CA THR A 96 2.01 -5.35 -7.44
C THR A 96 1.10 -4.16 -7.18
N TYR A 97 0.17 -4.29 -6.23
CA TYR A 97 -0.63 -3.19 -5.70
C TYR A 97 -0.39 -3.09 -4.20
N TRP A 98 -0.32 -1.86 -3.69
CA TRP A 98 -0.14 -1.64 -2.27
C TRP A 98 -0.84 -0.37 -1.80
N GLY A 99 -1.16 -0.35 -0.52
CA GLY A 99 -1.89 0.75 0.09
C GLY A 99 -2.23 0.49 1.54
N ILE A 100 -3.25 1.18 2.00
CA ILE A 100 -3.79 1.05 3.35
C ILE A 100 -5.23 0.60 3.24
N GLN A 101 -5.67 -0.23 4.16
CA GLN A 101 -7.07 -0.61 4.29
C GLN A 101 -7.58 -0.39 5.70
N TYR A 102 -8.82 0.08 5.79
CA TYR A 102 -9.61 0.06 7.00
C TYR A 102 -10.60 -1.11 6.94
N VAL A 103 -10.58 -1.97 7.96
CA VAL A 103 -11.45 -3.15 8.04
C VAL A 103 -12.34 -3.02 9.28
N PRO A 104 -13.63 -2.62 9.14
CA PRO A 104 -14.49 -2.32 10.28
C PRO A 104 -14.62 -3.46 11.30
N SER A 105 -14.54 -4.71 10.84
CA SER A 105 -14.60 -5.91 11.68
C SER A 105 -13.31 -6.19 12.48
N GLY A 106 -12.18 -5.61 12.07
CA GLY A 106 -10.85 -5.95 12.61
C GLY A 106 -10.33 -7.33 12.18
N GLU A 107 -10.99 -7.98 11.21
CA GLU A 107 -10.50 -9.23 10.65
C GLU A 107 -9.29 -9.00 9.73
N ARG A 108 -8.50 -10.06 9.56
CA ARG A 108 -7.42 -10.09 8.58
C ARG A 108 -8.01 -10.37 7.20
N LEU A 109 -8.23 -9.31 6.44
CA LEU A 109 -8.63 -9.39 5.04
C LEU A 109 -7.42 -9.09 4.13
N GLY A 110 -7.36 -9.76 2.99
CA GLY A 110 -6.43 -9.45 1.92
C GLY A 110 -6.98 -8.35 1.00
N PHE A 111 -6.31 -8.18 -0.14
CA PHE A 111 -6.71 -7.24 -1.19
C PHE A 111 -8.18 -7.41 -1.59
N GLN A 112 -8.84 -6.28 -1.84
CA GLN A 112 -10.26 -6.14 -2.17
C GLN A 112 -11.22 -6.75 -1.15
N GLY A 113 -10.82 -6.79 0.12
CA GLY A 113 -11.64 -7.36 1.20
C GLY A 113 -11.75 -8.89 1.16
N SER A 114 -10.80 -9.57 0.50
CA SER A 114 -10.81 -11.03 0.35
C SER A 114 -10.54 -11.73 1.68
N ARG A 115 -11.31 -12.77 2.02
CA ARG A 115 -11.07 -13.62 3.19
C ARG A 115 -10.13 -14.77 2.79
N LEU A 116 -8.85 -14.57 3.06
CA LEU A 116 -7.80 -15.55 2.78
C LEU A 116 -7.57 -16.47 3.99
N GLU A 117 -7.46 -17.77 3.73
CA GLU A 117 -7.15 -18.77 4.75
C GLU A 117 -5.66 -19.13 4.74
N GLY A 118 -5.13 -19.55 5.90
CA GLY A 118 -3.75 -20.06 5.98
C GLY A 118 -2.67 -18.98 6.06
N TRP A 119 -2.97 -17.79 6.60
CA TRP A 119 -1.99 -16.74 6.87
C TRP A 119 -0.75 -17.27 7.62
N ILE A 120 0.42 -16.94 7.09
CA ILE A 120 1.73 -17.27 7.64
C ILE A 120 2.30 -16.02 8.29
N SER A 121 2.81 -16.12 9.52
CA SER A 121 3.49 -14.99 10.18
C SER A 121 4.74 -14.60 9.38
N ASP A 122 4.92 -13.31 9.11
CA ASP A 122 6.06 -12.80 8.35
C ASP A 122 6.47 -11.40 8.84
N GLY A 123 7.56 -11.34 9.61
CA GLY A 123 8.00 -10.12 10.28
C GLY A 123 6.91 -9.54 11.19
N ASP A 124 6.59 -8.26 10.99
CA ASP A 124 5.56 -7.53 11.74
C ASP A 124 4.14 -7.75 11.19
N GLY A 125 3.97 -8.64 10.21
CA GLY A 125 2.71 -8.86 9.52
C GLY A 125 2.45 -10.34 9.21
N TRP A 126 1.59 -10.53 8.21
CA TRP A 126 1.16 -11.83 7.74
C TRP A 126 1.22 -11.89 6.23
N ARG A 127 1.64 -13.04 5.73
CA ARG A 127 1.74 -13.35 4.32
C ARG A 127 0.83 -14.50 3.97
N TRP A 128 0.24 -14.44 2.80
CA TRP A 128 -0.54 -15.49 2.18
C TRP A 128 0.03 -15.78 0.79
N GLU A 129 0.02 -17.06 0.41
CA GLU A 129 0.43 -17.52 -0.92
C GLU A 129 -0.68 -18.41 -1.48
N GLU A 130 -1.01 -18.20 -2.75
CA GLU A 130 -1.99 -19.03 -3.43
C GLU A 130 -1.48 -20.46 -3.61
N SER A 131 -2.32 -21.44 -3.27
CA SER A 131 -2.00 -22.85 -3.47
C SER A 131 -1.98 -23.19 -4.97
N GLY A 132 -0.78 -23.41 -5.52
CA GLY A 132 -0.61 -23.78 -6.93
C GLY A 132 -0.68 -22.60 -7.91
N GLY A 133 -0.69 -21.37 -7.39
CA GLY A 133 -0.59 -20.13 -8.15
C GLY A 133 0.67 -19.34 -7.76
N ASP A 134 0.79 -18.15 -8.32
CA ASP A 134 1.86 -17.17 -8.06
C ASP A 134 1.37 -15.92 -7.30
N ASN A 135 0.07 -15.82 -7.02
CA ASN A 135 -0.48 -14.73 -6.24
C ASN A 135 0.01 -14.75 -4.79
N ARG A 136 0.35 -13.57 -4.27
CA ARG A 136 0.80 -13.39 -2.89
C ARG A 136 0.16 -12.15 -2.30
N CYS A 137 -0.23 -12.26 -1.03
CA CYS A 137 -0.74 -11.12 -0.28
C CYS A 137 0.07 -10.95 1.00
N TYR A 138 0.42 -9.72 1.34
CA TYR A 138 1.00 -9.36 2.62
C TYR A 138 0.14 -8.29 3.27
N ILE A 139 -0.13 -8.45 4.56
CA ILE A 139 -0.78 -7.43 5.38
C ILE A 139 0.03 -7.18 6.64
N GLN A 140 0.02 -5.94 7.11
CA GLN A 140 0.66 -5.56 8.37
C GLN A 140 -0.26 -4.59 9.11
N GLU A 141 -0.52 -4.87 10.38
CA GLU A 141 -1.33 -3.98 11.22
C GLU A 141 -0.56 -2.68 11.48
N LEU A 142 -1.21 -1.54 11.23
CA LEU A 142 -0.69 -0.20 11.49
C LEU A 142 -1.28 0.39 12.77
N ASP A 143 -2.55 0.07 13.04
CA ASP A 143 -3.31 0.41 14.25
C ASP A 143 -4.59 -0.46 14.28
N GLU A 144 -5.41 -0.36 15.33
CA GLU A 144 -6.68 -1.09 15.45
C GLU A 144 -7.51 -0.92 14.18
N ARG A 145 -7.78 -2.03 13.46
CA ARG A 145 -8.57 -2.11 12.21
C ARG A 145 -7.92 -1.47 10.99
N TRP A 146 -6.70 -0.98 11.11
CA TRP A 146 -5.95 -0.35 10.03
C TRP A 146 -4.78 -1.23 9.63
N TYR A 147 -4.71 -1.59 8.36
CA TYR A 147 -3.67 -2.45 7.84
C TYR A 147 -3.01 -1.82 6.62
N TYR A 148 -1.71 -1.97 6.50
CA TYR A 148 -1.06 -1.93 5.20
C TYR A 148 -1.40 -3.21 4.45
N TYR A 149 -1.60 -3.13 3.15
CA TYR A 149 -1.72 -4.30 2.27
C TYR A 149 -0.77 -4.19 1.08
N GLU A 150 -0.36 -5.36 0.59
CA GLU A 150 0.39 -5.56 -0.63
C GLU A 150 -0.12 -6.84 -1.31
N MET A 151 -0.39 -6.75 -2.60
CA MET A 151 -0.85 -7.86 -3.44
C MET A 151 0.06 -7.96 -4.64
N GLU A 152 0.59 -9.15 -4.89
CA GLU A 152 1.37 -9.50 -6.07
C GLU A 152 0.57 -10.51 -6.89
N PHE A 153 0.42 -10.20 -8.18
CA PHE A 153 -0.12 -11.10 -9.22
C PHE A 153 0.98 -11.52 -10.17
#